data_AF-A0A1I4TZD2-F1
#
_entry.id   AF-A0A1I4TZD2-F1
#
_cell.length_a   1.000
_cell.length_b   1.000
_cell.length_c   1.000
_cell.angle_alpha   90.00
_cell.angle_beta   90.00
_cell.angle_gamma   90.00
#
_symmetry.space_group_name_H-M   'P 1'
#
loop_
_entity.id
_entity.type
_entity.pdbx_description
1 polymer ?
#
loop_
_entity_poly.entity_id
_entity_poly.type
_entity_poly.pdbx_seq_one_letter_code
_entity_poly.pdbx_strand_id
1 'polypeptide(L)' 'MSFGSDDLVDDIMRTAPHTIRVFLAFRMACVGCPIATFHTVDDACREHGIDRDKFLAALCDCVPA' A
#
# COMPACT_ATOMS: atom_id res chain seq x y z
N MET A 1 12.15 -2.39 -7.14
CA MET A 1 11.86 -2.32 -5.68
C MET A 1 10.83 -3.39 -5.39
N SER A 2 10.92 -4.09 -4.26
CA SER A 2 9.97 -5.16 -3.91
C SER A 2 9.24 -4.76 -2.64
N PHE A 3 7.91 -4.83 -2.65
CA PHE A 3 7.07 -4.57 -1.49
C PHE A 3 6.49 -5.88 -0.94
N GLY A 4 6.43 -6.02 0.37
CA GLY A 4 5.93 -7.17 1.10
C GLY A 4 4.68 -6.85 1.93
N SER A 5 4.03 -7.89 2.43
CA SER A 5 2.82 -7.77 3.25
C SER A 5 3.06 -7.17 4.63
N ASP A 6 4.27 -7.32 5.17
CA ASP A 6 4.69 -6.82 6.49
C ASP A 6 5.21 -5.37 6.44
N ASP A 7 5.37 -4.80 5.24
CA ASP A 7 5.80 -3.41 5.09
C ASP A 7 4.72 -2.46 5.61
N LEU A 8 5.14 -1.40 6.30
CA LEU A 8 4.24 -0.35 6.75
C LEU A 8 3.74 0.48 5.56
N VAL A 9 2.43 0.73 5.55
CA VAL A 9 1.78 1.49 4.46
C VAL A 9 2.36 2.90 4.33
N ASP A 10 2.63 3.58 5.46
CA ASP A 10 3.25 4.90 5.45
C ASP A 10 4.68 4.89 4.90
N ASP A 11 5.49 3.89 5.24
CA ASP A 11 6.87 3.76 4.73
C ASP A 11 6.89 3.55 3.21
N ILE A 12 5.99 2.72 2.68
CA ILE A 12 5.84 2.54 1.22
C ILE A 12 5.51 3.89 0.57
N MET A 13 4.52 4.62 1.08
CA MET A 13 4.10 5.89 0.48
C MET A 13 5.18 6.99 0.60
N ARG A 14 6.00 6.99 1.66
CA ARG A 14 7.11 7.93 1.84
C ARG A 14 8.29 7.63 0.92
N THR A 15 8.66 6.36 0.80
CA THR A 15 9.83 5.93 0.02
C THR A 15 9.53 5.83 -1.47
N ALA A 16 8.28 5.53 -1.82
CA ALA A 16 7.80 5.34 -3.19
C ALA A 16 6.49 6.10 -3.43
N PRO A 17 6.48 7.45 -3.45
CA PRO A 17 5.24 8.24 -3.53
C PRO A 17 4.41 8.05 -4.81
N HIS A 18 4.99 7.47 -5.88
CA HIS A 18 4.24 7.05 -7.07
C HIS A 18 3.21 5.95 -6.76
N THR A 19 3.46 5.11 -5.75
CA THR A 19 2.56 4.04 -5.29
C THR A 19 1.24 4.59 -4.73
N ILE A 20 1.18 5.85 -4.30
CA ILE A 20 -0.03 6.50 -3.76
C ILE A 20 -1.21 6.36 -4.74
N ARG A 21 -0.95 6.38 -6.06
CA ARG A 21 -1.97 6.17 -7.09
C ARG A 21 -2.62 4.79 -7.00
N VAL A 22 -1.88 3.76 -6.60
CA VAL A 22 -2.38 2.40 -6.38
C VAL A 22 -3.29 2.37 -5.15
N PHE A 23 -2.87 2.94 -4.01
CA PHE A 23 -3.72 3.06 -2.82
C PHE A 23 -5.07 3.72 -3.14
N LEU A 24 -5.05 4.82 -3.91
CA LEU A 24 -6.26 5.51 -4.34
C LEU A 24 -7.13 4.67 -5.30
N ALA A 25 -6.51 3.95 -6.24
CA ALA A 25 -7.23 3.08 -7.18
C ALA A 25 -7.97 1.92 -6.47
N PHE A 26 -7.35 1.38 -5.41
CA PHE A 26 -7.94 0.36 -4.55
C PHE A 26 -8.87 0.93 -3.46
N ARG A 27 -9.17 2.25 -3.49
CA ARG A 27 -10.03 2.94 -2.52
C ARG A 27 -9.55 2.81 -1.06
N MET A 28 -8.24 2.62 -0.85
CA MET A 28 -7.68 2.62 0.50
C MET A 28 -7.73 4.03 1.09
N ALA A 29 -8.26 4.14 2.30
CA ALA A 29 -8.32 5.40 3.04
C ALA A 29 -7.01 5.74 3.78
N CYS A 30 -5.96 4.95 3.56
CA CYS A 30 -4.67 5.09 4.24
C CYS A 30 -3.91 6.36 3.86
N VAL A 31 -4.16 6.94 2.68
CA VAL A 31 -3.43 8.12 2.19
C VAL A 31 -3.71 9.33 3.09
N GLY A 32 -2.70 9.75 3.84
CA GLY A 32 -2.81 10.86 4.80
C GLY A 32 -3.50 10.50 6.13
N CYS A 33 -3.84 9.22 6.35
CA CYS A 33 -4.37 8.77 7.63
C CYS A 33 -3.23 8.66 8.66
N PRO A 34 -3.34 9.28 9.85
CA PRO A 34 -2.30 9.18 10.88
C PRO A 34 -2.13 7.76 11.43
N ILE A 35 -3.07 6.85 11.16
CA ILE A 35 -3.00 5.44 11.56
C ILE A 35 -2.12 4.62 10.59
N ALA A 36 -1.85 5.11 9.38
CA ALA A 36 -1.07 4.40 8.37
C ALA A 36 0.37 4.07 8.82
N THR A 37 0.92 4.81 9.79
CA THR A 37 2.23 4.54 10.39
C THR A 37 2.26 3.27 11.24
N PHE A 38 1.10 2.68 11.52
CA PHE A 38 0.96 1.49 12.37
C PHE A 38 0.38 0.27 11.63
N HIS A 39 -0.14 0.45 10.41
CA HIS A 39 -0.71 -0.64 9.63
C HIS A 39 0.31 -1.17 8.63
N THR A 40 0.49 -2.49 8.65
CA THR A 40 1.14 -3.21 7.55
C THR A 40 0.22 -3.24 6.33
N VAL A 41 0.76 -3.62 5.17
CA VAL A 41 -0.05 -3.87 3.98
C VAL A 41 -1.10 -4.95 4.24
N ASP A 42 -0.78 -5.99 5.02
CA ASP A 42 -1.74 -7.02 5.42
C ASP A 42 -2.90 -6.46 6.25
N ASP A 43 -2.59 -5.67 7.27
CA ASP A 43 -3.61 -5.02 8.12
C ASP A 43 -4.54 -4.15 7.29
N ALA A 44 -3.98 -3.30 6.43
CA ALA A 44 -4.74 -2.42 5.56
C ALA A 44 -5.62 -3.21 4.58
N CYS A 45 -5.09 -4.27 3.96
CA CYS A 45 -5.88 -5.12 3.07
C CYS A 45 -7.04 -5.79 3.81
N ARG A 46 -6.78 -6.31 5.02
CA ARG A 46 -7.80 -6.97 5.84
C ARG A 46 -8.89 -6.00 6.30
N GLU A 47 -8.52 -4.81 6.76
CA GLU A 47 -9.47 -3.78 7.24
C GLU A 47 -10.35 -3.24 6.10
N HIS A 48 -9.79 -3.12 4.90
CA HIS A 48 -10.50 -2.62 3.73
C HIS A 48 -11.15 -3.71 2.86
N GLY A 49 -11.00 -4.99 3.22
CA GLY A 49 -11.56 -6.12 2.46
C GLY A 49 -10.95 -6.29 1.06
N ILE A 50 -9.67 -5.96 0.91
CA ILE A 50 -8.93 -5.99 -0.34
C ILE A 50 -8.14 -7.30 -0.45
N ASP A 51 -8.06 -7.84 -1.67
CA ASP A 51 -7.18 -8.95 -2.00
C ASP A 51 -5.71 -8.49 -1.95
N ARG A 52 -4.99 -8.97 -0.93
CA ARG A 52 -3.61 -8.60 -0.63
C ARG A 52 -2.67 -8.91 -1.79
N ASP A 53 -2.78 -10.08 -2.41
CA ASP A 53 -1.89 -10.51 -3.49
C ASP A 53 -2.10 -9.63 -4.73
N LYS A 54 -3.35 -9.28 -5.06
CA LYS A 54 -3.64 -8.31 -6.12
C LYS A 54 -3.07 -6.92 -5.82
N PHE A 55 -3.16 -6.48 -4.58
CA PHE A 55 -2.66 -5.18 -4.16
C PHE A 55 -1.13 -5.10 -4.24
N LEU A 56 -0.42 -6.11 -3.72
CA LEU A 56 1.05 -6.20 -3.80
C LEU A 56 1.54 -6.28 -5.25
N ALA A 57 0.85 -7.01 -6.11
CA ALA A 57 1.16 -7.05 -7.54
C ALA A 57 1.04 -5.66 -8.18
N ALA A 58 -0.03 -4.92 -7.88
CA ALA A 58 -0.22 -3.57 -8.40
C ALA A 58 0.83 -2.57 -7.88
N LEU A 59 1.28 -2.72 -6.63
CA LEU A 59 2.38 -1.93 -6.08
C LEU A 59 3.70 -2.23 -6.81
N CYS A 60 3.99 -3.50 -7.13
CA CYS A 60 5.20 -3.85 -7.87
C CYS A 60 5.16 -3.41 -9.33
N ASP A 61 3.99 -3.45 -9.98
CA ASP A 61 3.81 -3.03 -11.39
C ASP A 61 3.97 -1.51 -11.58
N CYS A 62 3.64 -0.71 -10.56
CA CYS A 62 3.78 0.73 -10.64
C CYS A 62 5.23 1.24 -10.50
N VAL A 63 6.19 0.35 -10.23
CA VAL A 63 7.62 0.69 -10.16
C VAL A 63 8.12 0.98 -11.58
N PRO A 64 8.50 2.23 -11.91
CA PRO A 64 9.12 2.51 -13.22
C PRO A 64 10.46 1.77 -13.32
N ALA A 65 10.74 1.23 -14.51
CA ALA A 65 11.98 0.52 -14.84
C ALA A 65 13.24 1.35 -14.58
#